data_AF-A0A4Q3N462-F1
#
_entry.id   AF-A0A4Q3N462-F1
#
_cell.length_a   1.000
_cell.length_b   1.000
_cell.length_c   1.000
_cell.angle_alpha   90.00
_cell.angle_beta   90.00
_cell.angle_gamma   90.00
#
_symmetry.space_group_name_H-M   'P 1'
#
loop_
_entity.id
_entity.type
_entity.pdbx_description
1 polymer ?
#
loop_
_entity_poly.entity_id
_entity_poly.type
_entity_poly.pdbx_seq_one_letter_code
_entity_poly.pdbx_strand_id
1 'polypeptide(L)'
;SAWPAGPPESKVGDFAGAFAAAPVQFDATYTTPDQTHAMMEPHASTAAWKGDQLTVWTSNQMIAWSVGDMAKTLGIPKKNVRLVSPFIGGGFGGKLFVRADAVLAALGARMVKRPVKVALQRPLMINNTTHRPATIQRIRIGATRDGRITAIAHEGWNGNLPDGSAETAVNQTRLLYAGANRLTTTRLAVLDLPEGNALRAPGEAPGMMALEIAMDEMAEKLGMDPVEFRIVNDTQVDPEKPGRPFSQRQLVQCLRTGAERFGWNKRNARPGQVREGQWLVGMGVAAGFRNNLLTKSGARVRLDNRGIVTVETDMTDIGTGSYTIIAQTAAEMMGVSLSKVFVRLGDSNFPVSAGSGGQWGANNSTSGVYAACVKLREAVAKKAGMPAGEAVFADGTIRAGERVVPLAEVAGTEGLAAEDSIEYGDLDKKYQQSTFAAHFVEVAVDAHTGETRVRRMLAVCAAGRILNPTSARSQVIGAMTMGVGAALMEELAVDKRRGFFVNHDLAGYEVPV
;
A
#
# COMPACT_ATOMS: atom_id res chain seq x y z
N SER A 1 -15.20 4.08 7.75
CA SER A 1 -14.03 3.37 7.19
C SER A 1 -13.45 4.18 6.03
N ALA A 2 -12.13 4.16 5.81
CA ALA A 2 -11.47 4.80 4.66
C ALA A 2 -11.64 4.01 3.34
N TRP A 3 -12.39 2.92 3.38
CA TRP A 3 -12.56 1.94 2.32
C TRP A 3 -14.04 1.62 2.20
N PRO A 4 -14.66 1.73 1.01
CA PRO A 4 -15.99 1.20 0.81
C PRO A 4 -15.92 -0.32 1.01
N ALA A 5 -16.48 -0.81 2.11
CA ALA A 5 -16.76 -2.22 2.24
C ALA A 5 -17.81 -2.54 1.17
N GLY A 6 -17.47 -3.40 0.23
CA GLY A 6 -18.47 -3.97 -0.68
C GLY A 6 -19.55 -4.71 0.11
N PRO A 7 -20.62 -5.19 -0.54
CA PRO A 7 -21.57 -6.05 0.15
C PRO A 7 -20.81 -7.21 0.82
N PRO A 8 -21.21 -7.63 2.03
CA PRO A 8 -20.55 -8.70 2.76
C PRO A 8 -20.58 -10.03 2.01
N GLU A 9 -21.40 -10.15 0.96
CA GLU A 9 -21.45 -11.27 0.05
C GLU A 9 -21.47 -10.79 -1.41
N SER A 10 -20.75 -11.49 -2.30
CA SER A 10 -20.82 -11.35 -3.76
C SER A 10 -21.07 -12.73 -4.37
N LYS A 11 -21.99 -12.80 -5.34
CA LYS A 11 -22.37 -14.02 -6.06
C LYS A 11 -22.41 -13.74 -7.56
N VAL A 12 -21.78 -14.60 -8.36
CA VAL A 12 -21.81 -14.58 -9.82
C VAL A 12 -22.02 -16.00 -10.33
N GLY A 13 -22.97 -16.22 -11.24
CA GLY A 13 -23.33 -17.56 -11.70
C GLY A 13 -23.90 -18.46 -10.58
N ASP A 14 -23.72 -19.77 -10.72
CA ASP A 14 -24.13 -20.77 -9.72
C ASP A 14 -22.91 -21.52 -9.20
N PHE A 15 -22.31 -21.00 -8.12
CA PHE A 15 -21.17 -21.65 -7.48
C PHE A 15 -21.49 -23.07 -7.01
N ALA A 16 -22.67 -23.30 -6.41
CA ALA A 16 -22.98 -24.57 -5.79
C ALA A 16 -23.11 -25.69 -6.83
N GLY A 17 -23.87 -25.45 -7.90
CA GLY A 17 -24.01 -26.40 -9.01
C GLY A 17 -22.69 -26.62 -9.74
N ALA A 18 -21.95 -25.55 -10.07
CA ALA A 18 -20.69 -25.67 -10.80
C ALA A 18 -19.58 -26.35 -9.98
N PHE A 19 -19.52 -26.10 -8.67
CA PHE A 19 -18.60 -26.80 -7.78
C PHE A 19 -18.95 -28.28 -7.70
N ALA A 20 -20.23 -28.63 -7.47
CA ALA A 20 -20.68 -30.01 -7.39
C ALA A 20 -20.40 -30.81 -8.69
N ALA A 21 -20.51 -30.17 -9.85
CA ALA A 21 -20.25 -30.76 -11.15
C ALA A 21 -18.75 -30.79 -11.55
N ALA A 22 -17.87 -30.11 -10.82
CA ALA A 22 -16.46 -30.01 -11.18
C ALA A 22 -15.74 -31.38 -11.06
N PRO A 23 -15.04 -31.85 -12.11
CA PRO A 23 -14.30 -33.11 -12.07
C PRO A 23 -13.20 -33.18 -10.99
N VAL A 24 -12.63 -32.03 -10.63
CA VAL A 24 -11.66 -31.91 -9.54
C VAL A 24 -12.13 -30.79 -8.62
N GLN A 25 -12.32 -31.13 -7.35
CA GLN A 25 -12.79 -30.22 -6.31
C GLN A 25 -11.72 -30.07 -5.22
N PHE A 26 -11.58 -28.87 -4.70
CA PHE A 26 -10.73 -28.53 -3.57
C PHE A 26 -11.54 -27.76 -2.53
N ASP A 27 -11.32 -28.03 -1.24
CA ASP A 27 -11.98 -27.39 -0.11
C ASP A 27 -11.06 -27.43 1.11
N ALA A 28 -10.57 -26.26 1.53
CA ALA A 28 -9.66 -26.14 2.67
C ALA A 28 -9.91 -24.86 3.47
N THR A 29 -9.46 -24.88 4.73
CA THR A 29 -9.51 -23.74 5.63
C THR A 29 -8.09 -23.33 6.04
N TYR A 30 -7.85 -22.03 6.05
CA TYR A 30 -6.58 -21.38 6.38
C TYR A 30 -6.81 -20.33 7.46
N THR A 31 -5.76 -20.00 8.19
CA THR A 31 -5.79 -18.96 9.22
C THR A 31 -4.58 -18.05 9.13
N THR A 32 -4.74 -16.78 9.46
CA THR A 32 -3.62 -15.86 9.71
C THR A 32 -3.76 -15.26 11.11
N PRO A 33 -2.67 -15.12 11.89
CA PRO A 33 -2.75 -14.53 13.21
C PRO A 33 -2.99 -13.02 13.16
N ASP A 34 -3.25 -12.44 14.32
CA ASP A 34 -3.16 -11.00 14.52
C ASP A 34 -1.70 -10.55 14.33
N GLN A 35 -1.47 -9.40 13.70
CA GLN A 35 -0.13 -8.87 13.39
C GLN A 35 0.00 -7.41 13.79
N THR A 36 1.20 -6.97 14.21
CA THR A 36 1.48 -5.56 14.51
C THR A 36 2.42 -4.93 13.49
N HIS A 37 2.34 -3.60 13.33
CA HIS A 37 3.14 -2.87 12.35
C HIS A 37 4.64 -2.88 12.65
N ALA A 38 5.00 -3.02 13.94
CA ALA A 38 6.37 -3.01 14.45
C ALA A 38 7.27 -1.89 13.88
N MET A 39 6.70 -0.73 13.53
CA MET A 39 7.47 0.40 12.99
C MET A 39 8.49 0.87 14.02
N MET A 40 9.71 1.17 13.58
CA MET A 40 10.84 1.43 14.49
C MET A 40 10.67 2.69 15.33
N GLU A 41 10.12 3.77 14.76
CA GLU A 41 9.76 4.96 15.52
C GLU A 41 8.41 4.76 16.22
N PRO A 42 8.36 4.77 17.57
CA PRO A 42 7.10 4.74 18.31
C PRO A 42 6.17 5.90 17.95
N HIS A 43 4.86 5.75 18.16
CA HIS A 43 3.96 6.91 18.08
C HIS A 43 4.36 7.96 19.11
N ALA A 44 4.60 9.18 18.63
CA ALA A 44 4.99 10.29 19.47
C ALA A 44 4.48 11.61 18.88
N SER A 45 4.05 12.50 19.77
CA SER A 45 3.53 13.81 19.41
C SER A 45 3.98 14.87 20.41
N THR A 46 4.31 16.05 19.91
CA THR A 46 4.49 17.27 20.70
C THR A 46 3.40 18.25 20.30
N ALA A 47 2.68 18.80 21.27
CA ALA A 47 1.63 19.78 21.03
C ALA A 47 1.94 21.10 21.73
N ALA A 48 1.60 22.22 21.08
CA ALA A 48 1.71 23.55 21.65
C ALA A 48 0.48 24.40 21.27
N TRP A 49 0.02 25.20 22.21
CA TRP A 49 -1.09 26.14 22.01
C TRP A 49 -0.58 27.58 22.01
N LYS A 50 -1.13 28.40 21.11
CA LYS A 50 -1.00 29.86 21.12
C LYS A 50 -2.40 30.47 21.06
N GLY A 51 -2.93 30.87 22.22
CA GLY A 51 -4.37 31.14 22.35
C GLY A 51 -5.14 29.89 21.95
N ASP A 52 -6.08 30.03 21.01
CA ASP A 52 -6.90 28.93 20.51
C ASP A 52 -6.27 28.13 19.37
N GLN A 53 -5.05 28.48 18.94
CA GLN A 53 -4.34 27.80 17.84
C GLN A 53 -3.49 26.65 18.38
N LEU A 54 -3.76 25.43 17.91
CA LEU A 54 -3.01 24.22 18.22
C LEU A 54 -2.03 23.89 17.07
N THR A 55 -0.76 23.71 17.41
CA THR A 55 0.21 23.03 16.52
C THR A 55 0.60 21.70 17.12
N VAL A 56 0.53 20.63 16.33
CA VAL A 56 0.96 19.27 16.70
C VAL A 56 2.07 18.81 15.76
N TRP A 57 3.26 18.60 16.31
CA TRP A 57 4.33 17.85 15.65
C TRP A 57 4.12 16.37 15.97
N THR A 58 3.87 15.55 14.96
CA THR A 58 3.46 14.16 15.14
C THR A 58 4.14 13.25 14.11
N SER A 59 3.87 11.95 14.22
CA SER A 59 4.26 10.94 13.25
C SER A 59 3.00 10.32 12.63
N ASN A 60 2.54 10.87 11.50
CA ASN A 60 1.24 10.53 10.91
C ASN A 60 1.26 10.52 9.36
N GLN A 61 0.63 9.52 8.75
CA GLN A 61 0.60 9.29 7.30
C GLN A 61 -0.40 10.19 6.55
N MET A 62 -1.44 10.70 7.21
CA MET A 62 -2.59 11.39 6.61
C MET A 62 -2.84 12.74 7.30
N ILE A 63 -2.12 13.78 6.85
CA ILE A 63 -2.17 15.12 7.44
C ILE A 63 -3.59 15.70 7.42
N ALA A 64 -4.20 15.79 6.23
CA ALA A 64 -5.53 16.39 6.08
C ALA A 64 -6.64 15.67 6.87
N TRP A 65 -6.58 14.33 6.96
CA TRP A 65 -7.52 13.54 7.77
C TRP A 65 -7.34 13.87 9.25
N SER A 66 -6.09 13.78 9.72
CA SER A 66 -5.77 13.96 11.13
C SER A 66 -6.03 15.39 11.63
N VAL A 67 -5.92 16.42 10.78
CA VAL A 67 -6.39 17.79 11.11
C VAL A 67 -7.89 17.80 11.40
N GLY A 68 -8.68 17.14 10.56
CA GLY A 68 -10.13 17.03 10.74
C GLY A 68 -10.50 16.23 12.00
N ASP A 69 -9.85 15.09 12.20
CA ASP A 69 -10.09 14.22 13.35
C ASP A 69 -9.68 14.89 14.67
N MET A 70 -8.51 15.54 14.73
CA MET A 70 -8.10 16.30 15.91
C MET A 70 -9.07 17.44 16.22
N ALA A 71 -9.52 18.18 15.21
CA ALA A 71 -10.49 19.26 15.39
C ALA A 71 -11.82 18.73 15.95
N LYS A 72 -12.32 17.63 15.38
CA LYS A 72 -13.55 16.96 15.83
C LYS A 72 -13.41 16.43 17.26
N THR A 73 -12.33 15.73 17.57
CA THR A 73 -12.08 15.14 18.90
C THR A 73 -11.93 16.21 19.98
N LEU A 74 -11.29 17.35 19.67
CA LEU A 74 -11.08 18.43 20.64
C LEU A 74 -12.25 19.43 20.73
N GLY A 75 -13.21 19.35 19.81
CA GLY A 75 -14.34 20.28 19.73
C GLY A 75 -13.92 21.71 19.34
N ILE A 76 -12.92 21.87 18.48
CA ILE A 76 -12.41 23.18 18.04
C ILE A 76 -12.49 23.36 16.53
N PRO A 77 -12.48 24.61 15.99
CA PRO A 77 -12.50 24.83 14.55
C PRO A 77 -11.31 24.18 13.83
N LYS A 78 -11.54 23.54 12.68
CA LYS A 78 -10.49 22.91 11.85
C LYS A 78 -9.32 23.86 11.53
N LYS A 79 -9.64 25.13 11.24
CA LYS A 79 -8.65 26.18 10.94
C LYS A 79 -7.70 26.51 12.11
N ASN A 80 -8.04 26.07 13.32
CA ASN A 80 -7.22 26.28 14.51
C ASN A 80 -6.24 25.12 14.76
N VAL A 81 -6.23 24.09 13.91
CA VAL A 81 -5.36 22.92 14.04
C VAL A 81 -4.33 22.94 12.91
N ARG A 82 -3.05 22.92 13.28
CA ARG A 82 -1.93 22.67 12.37
C ARG A 82 -1.23 21.37 12.73
N LEU A 83 -1.07 20.48 11.77
CA LEU A 83 -0.28 19.26 11.91
C LEU A 83 1.03 19.37 11.13
N VAL A 84 2.11 18.89 11.72
CA VAL A 84 3.46 18.89 11.16
C VAL A 84 4.10 17.51 11.36
N SER A 85 4.41 16.82 10.27
CA SER A 85 4.97 15.46 10.25
C SER A 85 5.85 15.25 8.99
N PRO A 86 6.94 16.02 8.82
CA PRO A 86 7.77 15.97 7.62
C PRO A 86 8.56 14.66 7.47
N PHE A 87 8.91 14.00 8.58
CA PHE A 87 9.63 12.74 8.59
C PHE A 87 8.95 11.75 9.53
N ILE A 88 8.79 10.51 9.08
CA ILE A 88 8.09 9.45 9.81
C ILE A 88 8.95 8.17 9.74
N GLY A 89 9.31 7.61 10.88
CA GLY A 89 10.13 6.40 10.99
C GLY A 89 9.32 5.11 10.80
N GLY A 90 8.61 5.02 9.68
CA GLY A 90 7.71 3.92 9.33
C GLY A 90 6.33 4.03 9.99
N GLY A 91 5.34 3.39 9.37
CA GLY A 91 3.95 3.39 9.86
C GLY A 91 3.14 2.19 9.38
N PHE A 92 3.30 1.81 8.10
CA PHE A 92 2.73 0.58 7.53
C PHE A 92 1.22 0.40 7.71
N GLY A 93 0.48 1.49 7.91
CA GLY A 93 -0.96 1.50 8.22
C GLY A 93 -1.28 1.98 9.64
N GLY A 94 -0.42 1.70 10.62
CA GLY A 94 -0.64 2.04 12.03
C GLY A 94 -0.58 3.53 12.35
N LYS A 95 -0.09 4.35 11.42
CA LYS A 95 -0.05 5.83 11.51
C LYS A 95 -1.01 6.52 10.55
N LEU A 96 -2.02 5.81 10.00
CA LEU A 96 -3.05 6.42 9.14
C LEU A 96 -4.00 7.36 9.87
N PHE A 97 -4.25 7.12 11.16
CA PHE A 97 -5.27 7.83 11.94
C PHE A 97 -4.67 8.44 13.20
N VAL A 98 -5.40 9.38 13.80
CA VAL A 98 -5.05 9.99 15.09
C VAL A 98 -4.97 8.92 16.19
N ARG A 99 -3.90 8.96 16.98
CA ARG A 99 -3.65 8.04 18.11
C ARG A 99 -3.58 8.78 19.43
N ALA A 100 -3.50 8.02 20.52
CA ALA A 100 -3.56 8.54 21.89
C ALA A 100 -2.47 9.58 22.18
N ASP A 101 -1.28 9.43 21.61
CA ASP A 101 -0.17 10.37 21.80
C ASP A 101 -0.52 11.80 21.34
N ALA A 102 -1.16 11.97 20.19
CA ALA A 102 -1.53 13.28 19.66
C ALA A 102 -2.63 13.95 20.51
N VAL A 103 -3.66 13.18 20.89
CA VAL A 103 -4.78 13.68 21.70
C VAL A 103 -4.32 14.06 23.10
N LEU A 104 -3.56 13.17 23.77
CA LEU A 104 -3.06 13.41 25.12
C LEU A 104 -2.06 14.56 25.16
N ALA A 105 -1.18 14.68 24.16
CA ALA A 105 -0.27 15.83 24.06
C ALA A 105 -1.07 17.14 23.93
N ALA A 106 -2.08 17.19 23.05
CA ALA A 106 -2.88 18.39 22.84
C ALA A 106 -3.66 18.79 24.10
N LEU A 107 -4.34 17.84 24.77
CA LEU A 107 -5.07 18.09 26.01
C LEU A 107 -4.12 18.53 27.14
N GLY A 108 -3.01 17.80 27.32
CA GLY A 108 -2.00 18.13 28.33
C GLY A 108 -1.43 19.53 28.13
N ALA A 109 -1.02 19.87 26.90
CA ALA A 109 -0.47 21.18 26.58
C ALA A 109 -1.46 22.32 26.85
N ARG A 110 -2.76 22.09 26.62
CA ARG A 110 -3.83 23.06 26.91
C ARG A 110 -3.97 23.29 28.41
N MET A 111 -3.99 22.20 29.19
CA MET A 111 -4.18 22.26 30.64
C MET A 111 -3.02 22.96 31.35
N VAL A 112 -1.78 22.64 30.97
CA VAL A 112 -0.58 23.19 31.64
C VAL A 112 -0.06 24.49 31.02
N LYS A 113 -0.68 24.95 29.91
CA LYS A 113 -0.31 26.16 29.16
C LYS A 113 1.16 26.19 28.72
N ARG A 114 1.73 25.01 28.42
CA ARG A 114 3.11 24.83 27.92
C ARG A 114 3.13 23.70 26.90
N PRO A 115 4.12 23.66 25.98
CA PRO A 115 4.25 22.52 25.08
C PRO A 115 4.41 21.20 25.85
N VAL A 116 3.70 20.17 25.41
CA VAL A 116 3.75 18.81 25.99
C VAL A 116 4.11 17.81 24.91
N LYS A 117 5.04 16.90 25.23
CA LYS A 117 5.40 15.74 24.41
C LYS A 117 4.86 14.48 25.06
N VAL A 118 4.23 13.62 24.26
CA VAL A 118 3.81 12.27 24.63
C VAL A 118 4.44 11.30 23.63
N ALA A 119 5.05 10.23 24.12
CA ALA A 119 5.55 9.13 23.29
C ALA A 119 5.05 7.82 23.90
N LEU A 120 4.43 6.97 23.08
CA LEU A 120 4.00 5.66 23.54
C LEU A 120 5.22 4.77 23.73
N GLN A 121 5.37 4.20 24.93
CA GLN A 121 6.42 3.22 25.18
C GLN A 121 6.13 1.97 24.33
N ARG A 122 7.19 1.36 23.79
CA ARG A 122 7.06 0.19 22.91
C ARG A 122 6.12 -0.90 23.47
N PRO A 123 6.21 -1.29 24.76
CA PRO A 123 5.35 -2.34 25.31
C PRO A 123 3.85 -2.00 25.32
N LEU A 124 3.51 -0.71 25.32
CA LEU A 124 2.12 -0.25 25.32
C LEU A 124 1.53 -0.22 23.91
N MET A 125 2.37 -0.06 22.88
CA MET A 125 1.90 0.24 21.52
C MET A 125 1.00 -0.85 20.95
N ILE A 126 1.38 -2.12 21.12
CA ILE A 126 0.69 -3.24 20.47
C ILE A 126 -0.77 -3.36 20.94
N ASN A 127 -1.05 -3.11 22.22
CA ASN A 127 -2.41 -3.16 22.75
C ASN A 127 -3.10 -1.77 22.79
N ASN A 128 -2.36 -0.67 22.73
CA ASN A 128 -2.93 0.70 22.71
C ASN A 128 -3.36 1.16 21.31
N THR A 129 -2.63 0.70 20.28
CA THR A 129 -2.84 1.13 18.90
C THR A 129 -3.68 0.11 18.16
N THR A 130 -3.39 -0.15 16.88
CA THR A 130 -4.16 -1.08 16.06
C THR A 130 -3.30 -2.28 15.68
N HIS A 131 -3.94 -3.36 15.25
CA HIS A 131 -3.30 -4.55 14.70
C HIS A 131 -4.00 -4.94 13.39
N ARG A 132 -3.37 -5.77 12.55
CA ARG A 132 -4.10 -6.51 11.53
C ARG A 132 -4.98 -7.56 12.22
N PRO A 133 -6.29 -7.63 11.93
CA PRO A 133 -7.14 -8.69 12.47
C PRO A 133 -6.70 -10.07 11.98
N ALA A 134 -6.71 -11.05 12.88
CA ALA A 134 -6.65 -12.47 12.55
C ALA A 134 -7.78 -12.84 11.59
N THR A 135 -7.52 -13.82 10.72
CA THR A 135 -8.50 -14.30 9.75
C THR A 135 -8.68 -15.82 9.83
N ILE A 136 -9.89 -16.29 9.57
CA ILE A 136 -10.20 -17.67 9.24
C ILE A 136 -10.81 -17.65 7.84
N GLN A 137 -10.24 -18.40 6.91
CA GLN A 137 -10.58 -18.33 5.49
C GLN A 137 -10.85 -19.72 4.94
N ARG A 138 -12.03 -19.97 4.38
CA ARG A 138 -12.36 -21.21 3.68
C ARG A 138 -12.40 -20.96 2.18
N ILE A 139 -11.60 -21.73 1.44
CA ILE A 139 -11.49 -21.62 -0.01
C ILE A 139 -11.90 -22.92 -0.67
N ARG A 140 -12.78 -22.83 -1.67
CA ARG A 140 -13.23 -23.94 -2.49
C ARG A 140 -13.00 -23.64 -3.95
N ILE A 141 -12.40 -24.60 -4.66
CA ILE A 141 -12.09 -24.46 -6.09
C ILE A 141 -12.58 -25.71 -6.82
N GLY A 142 -13.43 -25.52 -7.82
CA GLY A 142 -13.81 -26.54 -8.79
C GLY A 142 -13.09 -26.26 -10.10
N ALA A 143 -12.42 -27.26 -10.66
CA ALA A 143 -11.79 -27.18 -11.97
C ALA A 143 -12.06 -28.40 -12.84
N THR A 144 -11.90 -28.20 -14.15
CA THR A 144 -11.79 -29.26 -15.13
C THR A 144 -10.47 -30.03 -14.97
N ARG A 145 -10.36 -31.21 -15.60
CA ARG A 145 -9.12 -32.01 -15.57
C ARG A 145 -7.95 -31.35 -16.29
N ASP A 146 -8.20 -30.44 -17.24
CA ASP A 146 -7.19 -29.60 -17.89
C ASP A 146 -6.87 -28.32 -17.09
N GLY A 147 -7.36 -28.21 -15.85
CA GLY A 147 -6.96 -27.18 -14.91
C GLY A 147 -7.68 -25.84 -15.03
N ARG A 148 -8.80 -25.75 -15.77
CA ARG A 148 -9.60 -24.51 -15.84
C ARG A 148 -10.56 -24.43 -14.67
N ILE A 149 -10.48 -23.36 -13.90
CA ILE A 149 -11.39 -23.07 -12.79
C ILE A 149 -12.79 -22.78 -13.34
N THR A 150 -13.77 -23.56 -12.90
CA THR A 150 -15.19 -23.38 -13.25
C THR A 150 -15.99 -22.79 -12.09
N ALA A 151 -15.56 -23.04 -10.86
CA ALA A 151 -16.18 -22.56 -9.64
C ALA A 151 -15.13 -22.13 -8.61
N ILE A 152 -15.30 -20.96 -7.99
CA ILE A 152 -14.43 -20.51 -6.91
C ILE A 152 -15.25 -19.86 -5.79
N ALA A 153 -15.04 -20.31 -4.55
CA ALA A 153 -15.59 -19.65 -3.38
C ALA A 153 -14.50 -19.31 -2.37
N HIS A 154 -14.62 -18.14 -1.75
CA HIS A 154 -13.77 -17.72 -0.66
C HIS A 154 -14.61 -17.02 0.41
N GLU A 155 -14.76 -17.67 1.55
CA GLU A 155 -15.42 -17.13 2.73
C GLU A 155 -14.37 -16.78 3.79
N GLY A 156 -14.43 -15.56 4.34
CA GLY A 156 -13.52 -15.08 5.37
C GLY A 156 -14.27 -14.63 6.62
N TRP A 157 -13.72 -14.98 7.79
CA TRP A 157 -14.13 -14.51 9.10
C TRP A 157 -12.99 -13.72 9.73
N ASN A 158 -13.32 -12.61 10.39
CA ASN A 158 -12.43 -11.87 11.27
C ASN A 158 -13.27 -11.18 12.35
N GLY A 159 -12.63 -10.56 13.32
CA GLY A 159 -13.31 -9.84 14.39
C GLY A 159 -12.72 -8.47 14.65
N ASN A 160 -13.54 -7.60 15.24
CA ASN A 160 -13.15 -6.25 15.64
C ASN A 160 -14.05 -5.76 16.78
N LEU A 161 -13.73 -4.60 17.36
CA LEU A 161 -14.61 -3.90 18.29
C LEU A 161 -15.98 -3.57 17.64
N PRO A 162 -17.03 -3.26 18.43
CA PRO A 162 -18.30 -2.75 17.89
C PRO A 162 -18.07 -1.60 16.90
N ASP A 163 -18.80 -1.61 15.79
CA ASP A 163 -18.68 -0.66 14.67
C ASP A 163 -17.30 -0.66 13.96
N GLY A 164 -16.42 -1.59 14.32
CA GLY A 164 -15.15 -1.85 13.65
C GLY A 164 -15.32 -2.28 12.19
N SER A 165 -14.26 -2.09 11.41
CA SER A 165 -14.25 -2.53 10.00
C SER A 165 -13.70 -3.94 9.86
N ALA A 166 -14.23 -4.70 8.89
CA ALA A 166 -13.73 -6.03 8.59
C ALA A 166 -12.40 -6.00 7.81
N GLU A 167 -11.55 -6.99 8.05
CA GLU A 167 -10.42 -7.31 7.16
C GLU A 167 -10.97 -7.96 5.88
N THR A 168 -10.82 -7.31 4.73
CA THR A 168 -11.46 -7.73 3.47
C THR A 168 -10.64 -8.77 2.71
N ALA A 169 -10.35 -9.90 3.36
CA ALA A 169 -9.45 -10.94 2.87
C ALA A 169 -9.94 -11.71 1.64
N VAL A 170 -11.17 -11.47 1.16
CA VAL A 170 -11.74 -12.18 0.00
C VAL A 170 -11.65 -11.40 -1.31
N ASN A 171 -11.33 -10.11 -1.26
CA ASN A 171 -11.49 -9.18 -2.39
C ASN A 171 -10.65 -9.53 -3.62
N GLN A 172 -9.40 -9.96 -3.43
CA GLN A 172 -8.52 -10.41 -4.53
C GLN A 172 -9.09 -11.61 -5.27
N THR A 173 -9.85 -12.47 -4.58
CA THR A 173 -10.48 -13.65 -5.19
C THR A 173 -11.51 -13.24 -6.24
N ARG A 174 -12.06 -12.03 -6.18
CA ARG A 174 -13.05 -11.55 -7.15
C ARG A 174 -12.42 -11.22 -8.51
N LEU A 175 -11.12 -10.91 -8.55
CA LEU A 175 -10.45 -10.32 -9.70
C LEU A 175 -9.23 -11.09 -10.20
N LEU A 176 -8.58 -11.89 -9.36
CA LEU A 176 -7.27 -12.44 -9.69
C LEU A 176 -7.34 -13.54 -10.74
N TYR A 177 -8.18 -14.56 -10.56
CA TYR A 177 -8.28 -15.69 -11.49
C TYR A 177 -9.66 -15.77 -12.15
N ALA A 178 -9.70 -16.37 -13.34
CA ALA A 178 -10.93 -16.70 -14.06
C ALA A 178 -11.83 -17.66 -13.26
N GLY A 179 -13.02 -17.94 -13.78
CA GLY A 179 -14.03 -18.82 -13.17
C GLY A 179 -15.40 -18.16 -13.19
N ALA A 180 -16.31 -18.74 -13.97
CA ALA A 180 -17.62 -18.12 -14.24
C ALA A 180 -18.57 -18.15 -13.02
N ASN A 181 -18.36 -19.08 -12.10
CA ASN A 181 -19.23 -19.28 -10.94
C ASN A 181 -18.48 -18.94 -9.65
N ARG A 182 -18.95 -17.94 -8.91
CA ARG A 182 -18.18 -17.29 -7.85
C ARG A 182 -19.04 -17.02 -6.62
N LEU A 183 -18.45 -17.22 -5.46
CA LEU A 183 -19.02 -16.82 -4.17
C LEU A 183 -17.92 -16.24 -3.28
N THR A 184 -18.04 -14.97 -2.88
CA THR A 184 -17.16 -14.42 -1.84
C THR A 184 -17.96 -13.87 -0.68
N THR A 185 -17.57 -14.20 0.54
CA THR A 185 -18.29 -13.75 1.74
C THR A 185 -17.30 -13.26 2.80
N THR A 186 -17.58 -12.12 3.41
CA THR A 186 -16.86 -11.61 4.59
C THR A 186 -17.83 -11.58 5.78
N ARG A 187 -17.41 -12.18 6.90
CA ARG A 187 -18.18 -12.23 8.14
C ARG A 187 -17.36 -11.58 9.26
N LEU A 188 -17.98 -10.66 9.98
CA LEU A 188 -17.35 -9.88 11.04
C LEU A 188 -17.96 -10.29 12.39
N ALA A 189 -17.12 -10.82 13.28
CA ALA A 189 -17.44 -11.03 14.68
C ALA A 189 -17.17 -9.75 15.50
N VAL A 190 -17.86 -9.61 16.62
CA VAL A 190 -17.51 -8.61 17.63
C VAL A 190 -16.50 -9.26 18.59
N LEU A 191 -15.34 -8.63 18.80
CA LEU A 191 -14.28 -9.05 19.71
C LEU A 191 -13.84 -7.87 20.57
N ASP A 192 -13.61 -8.13 21.86
CA ASP A 192 -13.10 -7.13 22.82
C ASP A 192 -11.56 -7.08 22.90
N LEU A 193 -10.89 -7.37 21.77
CA LEU A 193 -9.45 -7.14 21.61
C LEU A 193 -9.19 -5.67 21.23
N PRO A 194 -7.94 -5.19 21.25
CA PRO A 194 -7.58 -3.88 20.69
C PRO A 194 -8.11 -3.69 19.25
N GLU A 195 -8.22 -2.44 18.80
CA GLU A 195 -8.84 -2.12 17.51
C GLU A 195 -8.13 -2.80 16.33
N GLY A 196 -8.86 -3.62 15.58
CA GLY A 196 -8.41 -4.18 14.32
C GLY A 196 -8.45 -3.13 13.20
N ASN A 197 -7.34 -2.91 12.49
CA ASN A 197 -7.28 -1.92 11.42
C ASN A 197 -6.14 -2.21 10.42
N ALA A 198 -5.89 -1.27 9.52
CA ALA A 198 -4.96 -1.43 8.41
C ALA A 198 -3.53 -1.75 8.87
N LEU A 199 -2.99 -2.84 8.32
CA LEU A 199 -1.57 -3.11 8.16
C LEU A 199 -1.29 -3.33 6.68
N ARG A 200 -0.07 -3.05 6.21
CA ARG A 200 0.34 -3.02 4.78
C ARG A 200 -0.40 -4.05 3.92
N ALA A 201 -1.13 -3.56 2.91
CA ALA A 201 -2.09 -4.33 2.12
C ALA A 201 -3.21 -4.98 2.97
N PRO A 202 -4.10 -4.18 3.60
CA PRO A 202 -5.25 -4.70 4.35
C PRO A 202 -6.17 -5.47 3.42
N GLY A 203 -6.62 -6.65 3.84
CA GLY A 203 -7.37 -7.61 3.04
C GLY A 203 -6.45 -8.49 2.18
N GLU A 204 -5.83 -7.91 1.15
CA GLU A 204 -5.06 -8.67 0.17
C GLU A 204 -3.87 -9.43 0.76
N ALA A 205 -3.20 -8.96 1.82
CA ALA A 205 -2.11 -9.72 2.43
C ALA A 205 -2.59 -11.08 3.01
N PRO A 206 -3.47 -11.12 4.03
CA PRO A 206 -3.96 -12.41 4.54
C PRO A 206 -4.79 -13.17 3.49
N GLY A 207 -5.48 -12.45 2.61
CA GLY A 207 -6.24 -13.03 1.51
C GLY A 207 -5.40 -13.82 0.51
N MET A 208 -4.23 -13.28 0.16
CA MET A 208 -3.27 -13.96 -0.73
C MET A 208 -2.52 -15.07 -0.02
N MET A 209 -2.26 -14.95 1.30
CA MET A 209 -1.67 -16.06 2.08
C MET A 209 -2.53 -17.32 1.99
N ALA A 210 -3.85 -17.21 2.05
CA ALA A 210 -4.75 -18.36 1.90
C ALA A 210 -4.96 -18.75 0.42
N LEU A 211 -5.30 -17.78 -0.45
CA LEU A 211 -5.63 -18.06 -1.85
C LEU A 211 -4.49 -18.71 -2.61
N GLU A 212 -3.25 -18.24 -2.43
CA GLU A 212 -2.13 -18.74 -3.21
C GLU A 212 -1.63 -20.11 -2.76
N ILE A 213 -1.88 -20.49 -1.50
CA ILE A 213 -1.69 -21.88 -1.04
C ILE A 213 -2.78 -22.77 -1.65
N ALA A 214 -4.05 -22.35 -1.63
CA ALA A 214 -5.14 -23.10 -2.27
C ALA A 214 -4.91 -23.30 -3.78
N MET A 215 -4.31 -22.32 -4.46
CA MET A 215 -3.92 -22.46 -5.86
C MET A 215 -2.79 -23.48 -6.07
N ASP A 216 -1.83 -23.55 -5.15
CA ASP A 216 -0.73 -24.53 -5.20
C ASP A 216 -1.24 -25.96 -4.92
N GLU A 217 -2.05 -26.14 -3.88
CA GLU A 217 -2.67 -27.43 -3.54
C GLU A 217 -3.62 -27.93 -4.65
N MET A 218 -4.36 -27.01 -5.29
CA MET A 218 -5.19 -27.37 -6.44
C MET A 218 -4.34 -27.79 -7.65
N ALA A 219 -3.22 -27.09 -7.90
CA ALA A 219 -2.28 -27.46 -8.95
C ALA A 219 -1.66 -28.84 -8.68
N GLU A 220 -1.25 -29.13 -7.43
CA GLU A 220 -0.76 -30.44 -7.01
C GLU A 220 -1.82 -31.53 -7.23
N LYS A 221 -3.07 -31.29 -6.82
CA LYS A 221 -4.19 -32.23 -7.01
C LYS A 221 -4.46 -32.55 -8.48
N LEU A 222 -4.22 -31.60 -9.37
CA LEU A 222 -4.31 -31.76 -10.82
C LEU A 222 -3.05 -32.38 -11.45
N GLY A 223 -1.95 -32.51 -10.70
CA GLY A 223 -0.64 -32.87 -11.24
C GLY A 223 -0.10 -31.82 -12.23
N MET A 224 -0.46 -30.54 -12.04
CA MET A 224 -0.09 -29.43 -12.90
C MET A 224 0.99 -28.57 -12.25
N ASP A 225 1.91 -28.02 -13.06
CA ASP A 225 2.85 -27.02 -12.55
C ASP A 225 2.10 -25.77 -12.05
N PRO A 226 2.42 -25.25 -10.85
CA PRO A 226 1.66 -24.15 -10.25
C PRO A 226 1.87 -22.79 -10.94
N VAL A 227 2.92 -22.61 -11.76
CA VAL A 227 3.04 -21.45 -12.66
C VAL A 227 2.03 -21.59 -13.80
N GLU A 228 1.99 -22.74 -14.45
CA GLU A 228 1.08 -23.00 -15.57
C GLU A 228 -0.40 -22.99 -15.14
N PHE A 229 -0.72 -23.52 -13.95
CA PHE A 229 -2.08 -23.46 -13.41
C PHE A 229 -2.57 -22.02 -13.21
N ARG A 230 -1.68 -21.11 -12.79
CA ARG A 230 -2.01 -19.68 -12.69
C ARG A 230 -2.17 -19.03 -14.07
N ILE A 231 -1.34 -19.40 -15.04
CA ILE A 231 -1.39 -18.87 -16.41
C ILE A 231 -2.67 -19.30 -17.13
N VAL A 232 -3.07 -20.57 -17.04
CA VAL A 232 -4.28 -21.07 -17.72
C VAL A 232 -5.57 -20.46 -17.13
N ASN A 233 -5.50 -19.97 -15.90
CA ASN A 233 -6.58 -19.30 -15.17
C ASN A 233 -6.42 -17.77 -15.11
N ASP A 234 -5.56 -17.17 -15.94
CA ASP A 234 -5.50 -15.73 -16.11
C ASP A 234 -6.82 -15.18 -16.68
N THR A 235 -7.09 -13.90 -16.40
CA THR A 235 -8.25 -13.17 -16.93
C THR A 235 -7.85 -11.76 -17.32
N GLN A 236 -8.22 -11.31 -18.51
CA GLN A 236 -7.95 -9.94 -18.99
C GLN A 236 -9.12 -8.96 -18.72
N VAL A 237 -10.19 -9.47 -18.11
CA VAL A 237 -11.38 -8.71 -17.70
C VAL A 237 -11.72 -8.98 -16.25
N ASP A 238 -12.52 -8.11 -15.64
CA ASP A 238 -13.16 -8.36 -14.35
C ASP A 238 -14.09 -9.60 -14.47
N PRO A 239 -13.80 -10.73 -13.77
CA PRO A 239 -14.63 -11.94 -13.88
C PRO A 239 -16.07 -11.75 -13.43
N GLU A 240 -16.34 -10.80 -12.52
CA GLU A 240 -17.69 -10.49 -12.09
C GLU A 240 -18.40 -9.54 -13.08
N LYS A 241 -17.64 -8.84 -13.94
CA LYS A 241 -18.13 -7.87 -14.91
C LYS A 241 -17.34 -7.96 -16.23
N PRO A 242 -17.57 -8.98 -17.08
CA PRO A 242 -16.74 -9.23 -18.26
C PRO A 242 -16.61 -8.07 -19.25
N GLY A 243 -17.56 -7.12 -19.26
CA GLY A 243 -17.48 -5.89 -20.07
C GLY A 243 -16.48 -4.84 -19.55
N ARG A 244 -15.85 -5.07 -18.40
CA ARG A 244 -14.88 -4.16 -17.76
C ARG A 244 -13.47 -4.77 -17.85
N PRO A 245 -12.67 -4.37 -18.86
CA PRO A 245 -11.31 -4.88 -19.00
C PRO A 245 -10.37 -4.34 -17.92
N PHE A 246 -9.27 -5.05 -17.67
CA PHE A 246 -8.15 -4.44 -16.95
C PHE A 246 -7.52 -3.34 -17.82
N SER A 247 -7.14 -2.23 -17.20
CA SER A 247 -6.40 -1.14 -17.88
C SER A 247 -5.09 -1.64 -18.49
N GLN A 248 -4.36 -2.45 -17.72
CA GLN A 248 -3.24 -3.26 -18.17
C GLN A 248 -3.05 -4.40 -17.16
N ARG A 249 -2.75 -5.61 -17.64
CA ARG A 249 -2.47 -6.77 -16.78
C ARG A 249 -1.35 -7.63 -17.36
N GLN A 250 -0.26 -7.74 -16.61
CA GLN A 250 0.95 -8.45 -17.02
C GLN A 250 1.31 -9.59 -16.04
N LEU A 251 0.32 -10.22 -15.38
CA LEU A 251 0.56 -11.32 -14.43
C LEU A 251 1.30 -12.49 -15.10
N VAL A 252 0.84 -12.93 -16.27
CA VAL A 252 1.47 -14.01 -17.05
C VAL A 252 2.94 -13.69 -17.36
N GLN A 253 3.24 -12.44 -17.73
CA GLN A 253 4.63 -12.02 -17.99
C GLN A 253 5.46 -12.01 -16.71
N CYS A 254 4.91 -11.58 -15.57
CA CYS A 254 5.59 -11.64 -14.28
C CYS A 254 5.95 -13.09 -13.92
N LEU A 255 4.99 -14.01 -14.07
CA LEU A 255 5.16 -15.43 -13.79
C LEU A 255 6.23 -16.07 -14.69
N ARG A 256 6.15 -15.88 -16.01
CA ARG A 256 7.13 -16.44 -16.96
C ARG A 256 8.53 -15.88 -16.75
N THR A 257 8.65 -14.56 -16.61
CA THR A 257 9.94 -13.89 -16.36
C THR A 257 10.53 -14.33 -15.03
N GLY A 258 9.69 -14.47 -14.00
CA GLY A 258 10.12 -14.94 -12.69
C GLY A 258 10.58 -16.40 -12.73
N ALA A 259 9.84 -17.27 -13.41
CA ALA A 259 10.20 -18.68 -13.57
C ALA A 259 11.56 -18.84 -14.27
N GLU A 260 11.77 -18.11 -15.36
CA GLU A 260 13.05 -18.08 -16.08
C GLU A 260 14.19 -17.59 -15.18
N ARG A 261 14.06 -16.39 -14.61
CA ARG A 261 15.13 -15.76 -13.81
C ARG A 261 15.41 -16.48 -12.49
N PHE A 262 14.42 -17.16 -11.93
CA PHE A 262 14.59 -17.92 -10.70
C PHE A 262 15.22 -19.30 -10.95
N GLY A 263 15.19 -19.80 -12.18
CA GLY A 263 15.59 -21.17 -12.52
C GLY A 263 14.53 -22.20 -12.08
N TRP A 264 13.25 -21.88 -12.27
CA TRP A 264 12.12 -22.71 -11.84
C TRP A 264 12.12 -24.12 -12.45
N ASN A 265 12.69 -24.28 -13.64
CA ASN A 265 12.87 -25.58 -14.29
C ASN A 265 13.73 -26.57 -13.49
N LYS A 266 14.47 -26.10 -12.46
CA LYS A 266 15.24 -26.96 -11.55
C LYS A 266 14.40 -27.49 -10.37
N ARG A 267 13.17 -27.02 -10.19
CA ARG A 267 12.28 -27.50 -9.12
C ARG A 267 11.98 -28.98 -9.31
N ASN A 268 12.13 -29.76 -8.23
CA ASN A 268 11.54 -31.09 -8.19
C ASN A 268 10.06 -30.97 -7.81
N ALA A 269 9.17 -31.41 -8.69
CA ALA A 269 7.73 -31.33 -8.47
C ALA A 269 7.23 -32.26 -7.36
N ARG A 270 7.99 -33.31 -7.02
CA ARG A 270 7.69 -34.16 -5.86
C ARG A 270 8.30 -33.53 -4.60
N PRO A 271 7.51 -33.25 -3.55
CA PRO A 271 8.04 -32.68 -2.31
C PRO A 271 9.11 -33.54 -1.62
N GLY A 272 10.02 -32.89 -0.90
CA GLY A 272 11.02 -33.54 -0.03
C GLY A 272 12.14 -34.31 -0.73
N GLN A 273 12.29 -34.17 -2.05
CA GLN A 273 13.29 -34.93 -2.82
C GLN A 273 14.67 -34.26 -2.92
N VAL A 274 14.78 -32.97 -2.60
CA VAL A 274 16.04 -32.22 -2.68
C VAL A 274 16.58 -31.99 -1.28
N ARG A 275 17.84 -32.38 -1.05
CA ARG A 275 18.49 -32.28 0.26
C ARG A 275 19.94 -31.82 0.13
N GLU A 276 20.35 -30.93 1.02
CA GLU A 276 21.72 -30.48 1.19
C GLU A 276 22.15 -30.68 2.65
N GLY A 277 22.90 -31.76 2.92
CA GLY A 277 23.20 -32.16 4.30
C GLY A 277 21.91 -32.47 5.07
N GLN A 278 21.66 -31.72 6.15
CA GLN A 278 20.43 -31.86 6.96
C GLN A 278 19.23 -31.06 6.43
N TRP A 279 19.44 -30.18 5.44
CA TRP A 279 18.43 -29.24 4.96
C TRP A 279 17.61 -29.84 3.82
N LEU A 280 16.28 -29.90 3.96
CA LEU A 280 15.33 -30.13 2.88
C LEU A 280 15.12 -28.82 2.12
N VAL A 281 15.36 -28.84 0.82
CA VAL A 281 15.27 -27.64 -0.03
C VAL A 281 13.98 -27.66 -0.83
N GLY A 282 13.22 -26.56 -0.77
CA GLY A 282 11.96 -26.38 -1.49
C GLY A 282 11.93 -25.10 -2.29
N MET A 283 11.27 -25.12 -3.46
CA MET A 283 10.98 -23.93 -4.26
C MET A 283 9.46 -23.72 -4.37
N GLY A 284 8.99 -22.51 -4.07
CA GLY A 284 7.58 -22.14 -4.13
C GLY A 284 7.33 -20.91 -5.00
N VAL A 285 6.10 -20.78 -5.47
CA VAL A 285 5.64 -19.63 -6.27
C VAL A 285 4.27 -19.14 -5.81
N ALA A 286 4.07 -17.82 -5.81
CA ALA A 286 2.78 -17.20 -5.58
C ALA A 286 2.60 -15.97 -6.49
N ALA A 287 1.37 -15.70 -6.91
CA ALA A 287 1.00 -14.42 -7.49
C ALA A 287 0.90 -13.34 -6.40
N GLY A 288 1.05 -12.08 -6.80
CA GLY A 288 0.72 -10.91 -5.99
C GLY A 288 -0.31 -10.06 -6.72
N PHE A 289 -1.24 -9.48 -5.97
CA PHE A 289 -2.31 -8.64 -6.49
C PHE A 289 -2.60 -7.48 -5.54
N ARG A 290 -2.74 -6.27 -6.08
CA ARG A 290 -3.27 -5.11 -5.35
C ARG A 290 -3.89 -4.10 -6.29
N ASN A 291 -5.03 -3.53 -5.95
CA ASN A 291 -5.68 -2.49 -6.75
C ASN A 291 -4.83 -1.20 -6.85
N ASN A 292 -4.93 -0.50 -7.98
CA ASN A 292 -4.51 0.89 -8.11
C ASN A 292 -5.70 1.80 -7.81
N LEU A 293 -5.47 2.83 -6.99
CA LEU A 293 -6.54 3.66 -6.45
C LEU A 293 -6.22 5.12 -6.71
N LEU A 294 -7.24 5.86 -7.11
CA LEU A 294 -7.14 7.27 -7.48
C LEU A 294 -7.87 8.12 -6.46
N THR A 295 -7.23 9.17 -5.97
CA THR A 295 -7.84 10.15 -5.07
C THR A 295 -7.22 11.51 -5.35
N LYS A 296 -8.02 12.57 -5.15
CA LYS A 296 -7.61 13.95 -5.40
C LYS A 296 -6.31 14.26 -4.65
N SER A 297 -5.40 14.99 -5.30
CA SER A 297 -4.16 15.42 -4.67
C SER A 297 -3.68 16.74 -5.25
N GLY A 298 -3.28 17.67 -4.39
CA GLY A 298 -2.82 19.01 -4.74
C GLY A 298 -1.39 19.30 -4.31
N ALA A 299 -0.82 20.32 -4.95
CA ALA A 299 0.51 20.85 -4.66
C ALA A 299 0.59 22.33 -5.04
N ARG A 300 1.56 23.02 -4.44
CA ARG A 300 1.96 24.38 -4.81
C ARG A 300 3.41 24.35 -5.25
N VAL A 301 3.72 24.95 -6.39
CA VAL A 301 5.06 25.02 -6.97
C VAL A 301 5.43 26.47 -7.15
N ARG A 302 6.63 26.83 -6.70
CA ARG A 302 7.17 28.19 -6.77
C ARG A 302 8.49 28.18 -7.55
N LEU A 303 8.73 29.20 -8.35
CA LEU A 303 9.98 29.45 -9.04
C LEU A 303 10.55 30.79 -8.53
N ASP A 304 11.77 30.79 -8.00
CA ASP A 304 12.44 31.99 -7.50
C ASP A 304 13.38 32.66 -8.53
N ASN A 305 13.91 33.83 -8.18
CA ASN A 305 14.85 34.61 -9.00
C ASN A 305 16.24 33.96 -9.17
N ARG A 306 16.49 32.79 -8.57
CA ARG A 306 17.71 31.98 -8.74
C ARG A 306 17.45 30.73 -9.59
N GLY A 307 16.23 30.61 -10.13
CA GLY A 307 15.78 29.45 -10.88
C GLY A 307 15.57 28.21 -10.00
N ILE A 308 15.37 28.39 -8.70
CA ILE A 308 15.07 27.30 -7.78
C ILE A 308 13.56 27.07 -7.76
N VAL A 309 13.18 25.80 -7.91
CA VAL A 309 11.80 25.34 -7.83
C VAL A 309 11.52 24.84 -6.42
N THR A 310 10.53 25.39 -5.73
CA THR A 310 10.06 24.88 -4.43
C THR A 310 8.70 24.24 -4.57
N VAL A 311 8.57 22.98 -4.18
CA VAL A 311 7.30 22.23 -4.14
C VAL A 311 6.82 22.12 -2.70
N GLU A 312 5.56 22.47 -2.46
CA GLU A 312 4.87 22.36 -1.17
C GLU A 312 3.61 21.51 -1.33
N THR A 313 3.45 20.47 -0.52
CA THR A 313 2.24 19.64 -0.46
C THR A 313 2.18 18.96 0.91
N ASP A 314 1.00 18.70 1.46
CA ASP A 314 0.87 18.01 2.75
C ASP A 314 1.17 16.50 2.67
N MET A 315 1.54 16.01 1.47
CA MET A 315 2.00 14.63 1.26
C MET A 315 3.10 14.27 2.25
N THR A 316 3.15 13.01 2.65
CA THR A 316 4.13 12.50 3.62
C THR A 316 5.17 11.61 2.97
N ASP A 317 6.37 11.56 3.56
CA ASP A 317 7.37 10.55 3.26
C ASP A 317 7.62 9.69 4.50
N ILE A 318 7.22 8.42 4.42
CA ILE A 318 7.33 7.46 5.53
C ILE A 318 8.50 6.49 5.34
N GLY A 319 9.50 6.89 4.54
CA GLY A 319 10.52 6.02 3.98
C GLY A 319 10.18 5.49 2.58
N THR A 320 9.10 5.99 1.98
CA THR A 320 8.64 5.61 0.63
C THR A 320 9.43 6.31 -0.47
N GLY A 321 10.07 7.44 -0.18
CA GLY A 321 10.81 8.26 -1.15
C GLY A 321 9.97 9.33 -1.84
N SER A 322 8.83 9.71 -1.26
CA SER A 322 7.94 10.78 -1.74
C SER A 322 8.69 12.08 -2.01
N TYR A 323 9.63 12.49 -1.13
CA TYR A 323 10.47 13.67 -1.36
C TYR A 323 11.19 13.61 -2.71
N THR A 324 11.76 12.45 -3.05
CA THR A 324 12.59 12.27 -4.24
C THR A 324 11.73 12.25 -5.51
N ILE A 325 10.65 11.47 -5.54
CA ILE A 325 9.82 11.35 -6.76
C ILE A 325 9.06 12.64 -7.07
N ILE A 326 8.68 13.42 -6.04
CA ILE A 326 8.09 14.74 -6.21
C ILE A 326 9.13 15.71 -6.78
N ALA A 327 10.36 15.69 -6.26
CA ALA A 327 11.44 16.50 -6.79
C ALA A 327 11.75 16.14 -8.26
N GLN A 328 11.81 14.85 -8.59
CA GLN A 328 12.01 14.37 -9.97
C GLN A 328 10.90 14.83 -10.91
N THR A 329 9.64 14.77 -10.47
CA THR A 329 8.50 15.21 -11.27
C THR A 329 8.56 16.71 -11.56
N ALA A 330 8.85 17.53 -10.53
CA ALA A 330 8.98 18.97 -10.73
C ALA A 330 10.22 19.36 -11.56
N ALA A 331 11.35 18.65 -11.39
CA ALA A 331 12.56 18.85 -12.18
C ALA A 331 12.32 18.58 -13.67
N GLU A 332 11.70 17.44 -13.99
CA GLU A 332 11.30 17.05 -15.34
C GLU A 332 10.36 18.10 -15.95
N MET A 333 9.31 18.48 -15.21
CA MET A 333 8.29 19.40 -15.71
C MET A 333 8.82 20.82 -15.89
N MET A 334 9.71 21.30 -15.03
CA MET A 334 10.25 22.65 -15.12
C MET A 334 11.54 22.72 -15.94
N GLY A 335 12.05 21.60 -16.44
CA GLY A 335 13.28 21.55 -17.22
C GLY A 335 14.51 22.02 -16.43
N VAL A 336 14.59 21.71 -15.13
CA VAL A 336 15.71 22.08 -14.25
C VAL A 336 16.41 20.83 -13.73
N SER A 337 17.66 20.95 -13.27
CA SER A 337 18.32 19.86 -12.59
C SER A 337 17.65 19.53 -11.26
N LEU A 338 17.74 18.28 -10.80
CA LEU A 338 17.15 17.86 -9.52
C LEU A 338 17.68 18.70 -8.33
N SER A 339 18.94 19.13 -8.38
CA SER A 339 19.56 19.98 -7.36
C SER A 339 18.97 21.39 -7.25
N LYS A 340 18.15 21.81 -8.23
CA LYS A 340 17.40 23.06 -8.23
C LYS A 340 15.98 22.91 -7.70
N VAL A 341 15.60 21.72 -7.22
CA VAL A 341 14.27 21.48 -6.65
C VAL A 341 14.36 21.27 -5.14
N PHE A 342 13.59 22.06 -4.39
CA PHE A 342 13.40 21.90 -2.95
C PHE A 342 11.96 21.44 -2.68
N VAL A 343 11.79 20.41 -1.84
CA VAL A 343 10.47 19.84 -1.55
C VAL A 343 10.17 19.97 -0.07
N ARG A 344 8.97 20.46 0.26
CA ARG A 344 8.45 20.61 1.63
C ARG A 344 7.17 19.80 1.76
N LEU A 345 7.21 18.84 2.67
CA LEU A 345 6.17 17.83 2.88
C LEU A 345 5.60 17.90 4.29
N GLY A 346 4.45 17.25 4.49
CA GLY A 346 3.93 16.91 5.81
C GLY A 346 3.53 18.08 6.69
N ASP A 347 3.01 19.18 6.13
CA ASP A 347 2.49 20.32 6.91
C ASP A 347 1.10 20.68 6.40
N SER A 348 0.13 20.81 7.31
CA SER A 348 -1.26 21.12 6.94
C SER A 348 -1.45 22.54 6.40
N ASN A 349 -0.43 23.40 6.45
CA ASN A 349 -0.41 24.68 5.77
C ASN A 349 -0.06 24.57 4.27
N PHE A 350 0.32 23.38 3.80
CA PHE A 350 0.53 23.10 2.39
C PHE A 350 -0.75 22.55 1.74
N PRO A 351 -0.85 22.58 0.40
CA PRO A 351 -2.01 22.06 -0.30
C PRO A 351 -2.28 20.59 0.02
N VAL A 352 -3.56 20.25 0.15
CA VAL A 352 -4.01 18.91 0.53
C VAL A 352 -3.68 17.90 -0.57
N SER A 353 -2.99 16.84 -0.19
CA SER A 353 -2.65 15.69 -0.99
C SER A 353 -3.57 14.50 -0.69
N ALA A 354 -3.32 13.40 -1.40
CA ALA A 354 -3.89 12.10 -1.11
C ALA A 354 -3.40 11.45 0.20
N GLY A 355 -2.28 11.92 0.76
CA GLY A 355 -1.54 11.27 1.84
C GLY A 355 -0.98 9.88 1.52
N SER A 356 -0.38 9.24 2.52
CA SER A 356 0.29 7.94 2.36
C SER A 356 -0.60 6.77 2.80
N GLY A 357 -1.42 6.25 1.89
CA GLY A 357 -2.25 5.07 2.10
C GLY A 357 -2.57 4.37 0.80
N GLY A 358 -3.15 3.17 0.86
CA GLY A 358 -3.75 2.52 -0.31
C GLY A 358 -2.82 2.27 -1.51
N GLN A 359 -1.50 2.33 -1.31
CA GLN A 359 -0.48 2.42 -2.36
C GLN A 359 -0.70 3.51 -3.43
N TRP A 360 -1.55 4.50 -3.15
CA TRP A 360 -1.91 5.56 -4.11
C TRP A 360 -0.99 6.78 -4.05
N GLY A 361 -0.20 6.88 -2.96
CA GLY A 361 0.54 8.09 -2.57
C GLY A 361 1.47 8.61 -3.67
N ALA A 362 2.29 7.74 -4.25
CA ALA A 362 3.21 8.13 -5.32
C ALA A 362 2.47 8.68 -6.53
N ASN A 363 1.56 7.90 -7.12
CA ASN A 363 0.82 8.27 -8.32
C ASN A 363 0.05 9.59 -8.16
N ASN A 364 -0.74 9.73 -7.08
CA ASN A 364 -1.60 10.90 -6.91
C ASN A 364 -0.79 12.14 -6.53
N SER A 365 0.22 12.02 -5.64
CA SER A 365 1.02 13.19 -5.25
C SER A 365 1.85 13.74 -6.41
N THR A 366 2.50 12.89 -7.21
CA THR A 366 3.22 13.36 -8.40
C THR A 366 2.28 13.90 -9.47
N SER A 367 1.07 13.34 -9.61
CA SER A 367 0.05 13.90 -10.51
C SER A 367 -0.44 15.28 -10.06
N GLY A 368 -0.59 15.53 -8.75
CA GLY A 368 -0.90 16.86 -8.21
C GLY A 368 0.23 17.86 -8.47
N VAL A 369 1.48 17.43 -8.31
CA VAL A 369 2.68 18.23 -8.64
C VAL A 369 2.75 18.53 -10.14
N TYR A 370 2.44 17.54 -10.99
CA TYR A 370 2.33 17.71 -12.43
C TYR A 370 1.32 18.81 -12.78
N ALA A 371 0.10 18.75 -12.22
CA ALA A 371 -0.94 19.76 -12.46
C ALA A 371 -0.48 21.17 -12.06
N ALA A 372 0.14 21.30 -10.88
CA ALA A 372 0.68 22.58 -10.42
C ALA A 372 1.86 23.07 -11.31
N CYS A 373 2.70 22.18 -11.82
CA CYS A 373 3.79 22.53 -12.74
C CYS A 373 3.26 22.97 -14.11
N VAL A 374 2.21 22.32 -14.65
CA VAL A 374 1.57 22.75 -15.91
C VAL A 374 1.12 24.21 -15.79
N LYS A 375 0.40 24.54 -14.71
CA LYS A 375 -0.05 25.91 -14.43
C LYS A 375 1.10 26.89 -14.22
N LEU A 376 2.18 26.45 -13.57
CA LEU A 376 3.37 27.29 -13.42
C LEU A 376 4.04 27.56 -14.77
N ARG A 377 4.13 26.55 -15.64
CA ARG A 377 4.66 26.70 -17.01
C ARG A 377 3.84 27.70 -17.82
N GLU A 378 2.51 27.67 -17.71
CA GLU A 378 1.63 28.66 -18.34
C GLU A 378 1.92 30.09 -17.83
N ALA A 379 2.09 30.25 -16.51
CA ALA A 379 2.43 31.54 -15.92
C ALA A 379 3.82 32.05 -16.36
N VAL A 380 4.82 31.16 -16.42
CA VAL A 380 6.16 31.48 -16.93
C VAL A 380 6.11 31.88 -18.41
N ALA A 381 5.44 31.09 -19.26
CA ALA A 381 5.31 31.38 -20.68
C ALA A 381 4.60 32.72 -20.92
N LYS A 382 3.51 32.97 -20.20
CA LYS A 382 2.79 34.26 -20.25
C LYS A 382 3.70 35.42 -19.86
N LYS A 383 4.48 35.30 -18.78
CA LYS A 383 5.40 36.36 -18.33
C LYS A 383 6.57 36.56 -19.29
N ALA A 384 7.04 35.51 -19.96
CA ALA A 384 8.05 35.58 -21.01
C ALA A 384 7.51 36.13 -22.35
N GLY A 385 6.19 36.29 -22.48
CA GLY A 385 5.56 36.65 -23.76
C GLY A 385 5.76 35.56 -24.82
N MET A 386 5.63 34.29 -24.42
CA MET A 386 5.76 33.10 -25.27
C MET A 386 4.45 32.30 -25.29
N PRO A 387 4.02 31.73 -26.44
CA PRO A 387 2.87 30.84 -26.49
C PRO A 387 3.11 29.57 -25.67
N ALA A 388 2.24 29.27 -24.70
CA ALA A 388 2.42 28.14 -23.78
C ALA A 388 2.49 26.78 -24.49
N GLY A 389 1.74 26.60 -25.58
CA GLY A 389 1.74 25.35 -26.36
C GLY A 389 3.02 25.09 -27.17
N GLU A 390 3.83 26.11 -27.41
CA GLU A 390 5.10 26.02 -28.14
C GLU A 390 6.32 26.11 -27.20
N ALA A 391 6.10 26.45 -25.92
CA ALA A 391 7.16 26.66 -24.95
C ALA A 391 7.80 25.35 -24.48
N VAL A 392 9.09 25.20 -24.74
CA VAL A 392 9.92 24.10 -24.25
C VAL A 392 10.70 24.56 -23.02
N PHE A 393 10.65 23.76 -21.96
CA PHE A 393 11.38 23.99 -20.71
C PHE A 393 12.52 22.98 -20.65
N ALA A 394 13.76 23.45 -20.68
CA ALA A 394 14.95 22.62 -20.64
C ALA A 394 16.17 23.43 -20.17
N ASP A 395 17.10 22.77 -19.48
CA ASP A 395 18.37 23.34 -19.03
C ASP A 395 18.23 24.65 -18.22
N GLY A 396 17.15 24.80 -17.44
CA GLY A 396 16.86 26.00 -16.67
C GLY A 396 16.40 27.19 -17.53
N THR A 397 15.96 26.95 -18.76
CA THR A 397 15.47 27.96 -19.71
C THR A 397 14.08 27.64 -20.23
N ILE A 398 13.35 28.66 -20.66
CA ILE A 398 12.17 28.55 -21.52
C ILE A 398 12.53 28.96 -22.94
N ARG A 399 12.10 28.18 -23.94
CA ARG A 399 12.39 28.40 -25.36
C ARG A 399 11.10 28.37 -26.19
N ALA A 400 10.96 29.31 -27.13
CA ALA A 400 9.92 29.31 -28.16
C ALA A 400 10.48 29.95 -29.44
N GLY A 401 10.55 29.20 -30.53
CA GLY A 401 11.29 29.59 -31.73
C GLY A 401 12.77 29.84 -31.41
N GLU A 402 13.29 30.99 -31.82
CA GLU A 402 14.69 31.41 -31.56
C GLU A 402 14.87 32.09 -30.19
N ARG A 403 13.79 32.42 -29.48
CA ARG A 403 13.88 33.09 -28.18
C ARG A 403 14.15 32.08 -27.07
N VAL A 404 15.20 32.35 -26.30
CA VAL A 404 15.61 31.55 -25.13
C VAL A 404 15.78 32.50 -23.95
N VAL A 405 15.10 32.22 -22.83
CA VAL A 405 15.18 33.06 -21.61
C VAL A 405 15.43 32.17 -20.39
N PRO A 406 16.39 32.50 -19.50
CA PRO A 406 16.57 31.81 -18.23
C PRO A 406 15.31 31.88 -17.36
N LEU A 407 14.92 30.77 -16.74
CA LEU A 407 13.75 30.72 -15.85
C LEU A 407 13.88 31.69 -14.67
N ALA A 408 15.10 31.87 -14.16
CA ALA A 408 15.42 32.83 -13.10
C ALA A 408 15.09 34.28 -13.50
N GLU A 409 15.36 34.64 -14.75
CA GLU A 409 15.07 35.97 -15.30
C GLU A 409 13.56 36.17 -15.43
N VAL A 410 12.84 35.19 -15.99
CA VAL A 410 11.37 35.25 -16.12
C VAL A 410 10.72 35.34 -14.74
N ALA A 411 11.21 34.61 -13.74
CA ALA A 411 10.70 34.65 -12.38
C ALA A 411 10.81 36.06 -11.79
N GLY A 412 11.94 36.74 -11.98
CA GLY A 412 12.20 38.06 -11.40
C GLY A 412 12.19 38.06 -9.87
N THR A 413 12.39 39.22 -9.25
CA THR A 413 12.52 39.36 -7.78
C THR A 413 11.32 38.85 -6.98
N GLU A 414 10.12 38.96 -7.53
CA GLU A 414 8.87 38.49 -6.89
C GLU A 414 8.68 36.97 -6.98
N GLY A 415 9.39 36.30 -7.91
CA GLY A 415 9.16 34.91 -8.24
C GLY A 415 7.82 34.66 -8.92
N LEU A 416 7.52 33.38 -9.15
CA LEU A 416 6.23 32.91 -9.65
C LEU A 416 5.75 31.74 -8.79
N ALA A 417 4.43 31.61 -8.64
CA ALA A 417 3.83 30.51 -7.90
C ALA A 417 2.55 30.05 -8.59
N ALA A 418 2.32 28.74 -8.57
CA ALA A 418 1.07 28.13 -8.98
C ALA A 418 0.66 27.07 -7.96
N GLU A 419 -0.65 26.96 -7.74
CA GLU A 419 -1.25 25.91 -6.92
C GLU A 419 -2.36 25.27 -7.74
N ASP A 420 -2.38 23.95 -7.77
CA ASP A 420 -3.43 23.18 -8.42
C ASP A 420 -3.57 21.78 -7.81
N SER A 421 -4.60 21.06 -8.25
CA SER A 421 -4.89 19.68 -7.86
C SER A 421 -5.33 18.84 -9.04
N ILE A 422 -4.90 17.58 -9.04
CA ILE A 422 -5.43 16.59 -9.98
C ILE A 422 -6.73 16.01 -9.43
N GLU A 423 -7.71 15.85 -10.32
CA GLU A 423 -8.95 15.11 -10.08
C GLU A 423 -9.11 14.05 -11.15
N TYR A 424 -9.83 12.97 -10.83
CA TYR A 424 -9.97 11.82 -11.70
C TYR A 424 -11.44 11.63 -12.09
N GLY A 425 -11.67 11.37 -13.37
CA GLY A 425 -12.99 11.03 -13.91
C GLY A 425 -13.37 9.58 -13.64
N ASP A 426 -14.00 8.93 -14.60
CA ASP A 426 -14.60 7.59 -14.48
C ASP A 426 -13.74 6.44 -15.02
N LEU A 427 -12.43 6.66 -15.24
CA LEU A 427 -11.54 5.65 -15.83
C LEU A 427 -11.40 4.40 -14.97
N ASP A 428 -11.50 4.53 -13.64
CA ASP A 428 -11.52 3.42 -12.68
C ASP A 428 -12.84 2.62 -12.74
N LYS A 429 -13.93 3.22 -13.24
CA LYS A 429 -15.19 2.52 -13.51
C LYS A 429 -15.15 1.79 -14.84
N LYS A 430 -14.58 2.43 -15.88
CA LYS A 430 -14.42 1.87 -17.23
C LYS A 430 -13.40 0.72 -17.27
N TYR A 431 -12.33 0.80 -16.47
CA TYR A 431 -11.27 -0.20 -16.42
C TYR A 431 -11.02 -0.65 -14.99
N GLN A 432 -10.72 -1.94 -14.81
CA GLN A 432 -10.12 -2.41 -13.56
C GLN A 432 -8.64 -1.99 -13.53
N GLN A 433 -8.24 -1.20 -12.54
CA GLN A 433 -6.86 -0.75 -12.37
C GLN A 433 -6.21 -1.52 -11.22
N SER A 434 -5.20 -2.32 -11.54
CA SER A 434 -4.53 -3.20 -10.56
C SER A 434 -3.05 -3.32 -10.87
N THR A 435 -2.32 -3.78 -9.87
CA THR A 435 -0.89 -4.10 -9.92
C THR A 435 -0.73 -5.59 -9.64
N PHE A 436 0.28 -6.19 -10.25
CA PHE A 436 0.51 -7.63 -10.23
C PHE A 436 1.95 -7.94 -9.86
N ALA A 437 2.19 -9.10 -9.27
CA ALA A 437 3.52 -9.63 -9.07
C ALA A 437 3.56 -11.15 -9.21
N ALA A 438 4.76 -11.69 -9.39
CA ALA A 438 5.06 -13.10 -9.19
C ALA A 438 6.23 -13.20 -8.20
N HIS A 439 6.02 -13.95 -7.13
CA HIS A 439 6.99 -14.20 -6.07
C HIS A 439 7.50 -15.64 -6.18
N PHE A 440 8.82 -15.79 -6.25
CA PHE A 440 9.50 -17.09 -6.23
C PHE A 440 10.42 -17.14 -5.03
N VAL A 441 10.37 -18.22 -4.27
CA VAL A 441 11.13 -18.38 -3.02
C VAL A 441 11.76 -19.76 -2.96
N GLU A 442 12.98 -19.82 -2.47
CA GLU A 442 13.70 -21.04 -2.13
C GLU A 442 13.94 -21.05 -0.62
N VAL A 443 13.51 -22.13 0.03
CA VAL A 443 13.64 -22.31 1.47
C VAL A 443 14.44 -23.57 1.77
N ALA A 444 15.15 -23.54 2.89
CA ALA A 444 15.80 -24.68 3.49
C ALA A 444 15.13 -24.96 4.85
N VAL A 445 14.66 -26.18 5.05
CA VAL A 445 14.04 -26.64 6.29
C VAL A 445 14.93 -27.68 6.93
N ASP A 446 15.34 -27.47 8.17
CA ASP A 446 16.13 -28.45 8.91
C ASP A 446 15.28 -29.70 9.17
N ALA A 447 15.75 -30.87 8.72
CA ALA A 447 14.98 -32.11 8.77
C ALA A 447 14.76 -32.67 10.19
N HIS A 448 15.45 -32.13 11.19
CA HIS A 448 15.35 -32.59 12.58
C HIS A 448 14.57 -31.62 13.46
N THR A 449 14.77 -30.31 13.28
CA THR A 449 14.19 -29.26 14.13
C THR A 449 12.98 -28.56 13.50
N GLY A 450 12.82 -28.66 12.17
CA GLY A 450 11.81 -27.90 11.42
C GLY A 450 12.16 -26.43 11.22
N GLU A 451 13.33 -25.97 11.69
CA GLU A 451 13.78 -24.60 11.50
C GLU A 451 13.84 -24.26 10.01
N THR A 452 13.13 -23.21 9.62
CA THR A 452 13.03 -22.78 8.24
C THR A 452 13.89 -21.54 8.01
N ARG A 453 14.64 -21.52 6.91
CA ARG A 453 15.47 -20.40 6.47
C ARG A 453 15.23 -20.12 5.00
N VAL A 454 14.95 -18.86 4.68
CA VAL A 454 14.85 -18.41 3.29
C VAL A 454 16.25 -18.30 2.70
N ARG A 455 16.50 -18.99 1.58
CA ARG A 455 17.78 -18.96 0.85
C ARG A 455 17.80 -17.89 -0.22
N ARG A 456 16.70 -17.76 -0.96
CA ARG A 456 16.60 -16.85 -2.10
C ARG A 456 15.15 -16.43 -2.32
N MET A 457 14.98 -15.18 -2.73
CA MET A 457 13.68 -14.65 -3.12
C MET A 457 13.81 -13.83 -4.40
N LEU A 458 12.79 -13.90 -5.26
CA LEU A 458 12.61 -13.04 -6.42
C LEU A 458 11.18 -12.52 -6.44
N ALA A 459 11.03 -11.24 -6.76
CA ALA A 459 9.76 -10.64 -7.10
C ALA A 459 9.86 -9.99 -8.49
N VAL A 460 8.95 -10.34 -9.39
CA VAL A 460 8.75 -9.63 -10.66
C VAL A 460 7.42 -8.90 -10.56
N CYS A 461 7.43 -7.58 -10.70
CA CYS A 461 6.28 -6.73 -10.42
C CYS A 461 5.87 -5.90 -11.65
N ALA A 462 4.57 -5.84 -11.92
CA ALA A 462 3.94 -4.94 -12.86
C ALA A 462 3.13 -3.88 -12.08
N ALA A 463 3.72 -2.70 -11.91
CA ALA A 463 3.18 -1.59 -11.13
C ALA A 463 3.12 -0.27 -11.94
N GLY A 464 2.85 -0.37 -13.24
CA GLY A 464 2.85 0.77 -14.16
C GLY A 464 4.27 1.33 -14.40
N ARG A 465 4.34 2.62 -14.75
CA ARG A 465 5.63 3.32 -14.88
C ARG A 465 6.28 3.46 -13.50
N ILE A 466 7.48 2.92 -13.35
CA ILE A 466 8.28 3.09 -12.13
C ILE A 466 8.94 4.48 -12.16
N LEU A 467 8.60 5.33 -11.19
CA LEU A 467 9.10 6.71 -11.10
C LEU A 467 10.58 6.78 -10.69
N ASN A 468 10.97 5.93 -9.74
CA ASN A 468 12.35 5.80 -9.28
C ASN A 468 12.64 4.32 -9.00
N PRO A 469 13.43 3.63 -9.86
CA PRO A 469 13.69 2.21 -9.72
C PRO A 469 14.36 1.83 -8.40
N THR A 470 15.21 2.69 -7.83
CA THR A 470 15.93 2.41 -6.59
C THR A 470 14.99 2.39 -5.39
N SER A 471 14.20 3.45 -5.19
CA SER A 471 13.25 3.47 -4.06
C SER A 471 12.10 2.47 -4.26
N ALA A 472 11.65 2.25 -5.50
CA ALA A 472 10.67 1.20 -5.80
C ALA A 472 11.21 -0.20 -5.47
N ARG A 473 12.47 -0.50 -5.81
CA ARG A 473 13.13 -1.75 -5.40
C ARG A 473 13.20 -1.87 -3.89
N SER A 474 13.59 -0.81 -3.17
CA SER A 474 13.59 -0.79 -1.70
C SER A 474 12.22 -1.11 -1.10
N GLN A 475 11.15 -0.57 -1.69
CA GLN A 475 9.77 -0.88 -1.29
C GLN A 475 9.43 -2.36 -1.45
N VAL A 476 9.87 -2.99 -2.55
CA VAL A 476 9.63 -4.41 -2.84
C VAL A 476 10.42 -5.30 -1.91
N ILE A 477 11.73 -5.09 -1.72
CA ILE A 477 12.52 -5.92 -0.80
C ILE A 477 12.09 -5.75 0.66
N GLY A 478 11.66 -4.54 1.07
CA GLY A 478 11.08 -4.31 2.38
C GLY A 478 9.73 -5.02 2.56
N ALA A 479 8.91 -5.09 1.50
CA ALA A 479 7.67 -5.87 1.51
C ALA A 479 7.94 -7.38 1.59
N MET A 480 8.94 -7.87 0.84
CA MET A 480 9.35 -9.26 0.86
C MET A 480 9.84 -9.66 2.25
N THR A 481 10.64 -8.80 2.89
CA THR A 481 11.12 -9.02 4.27
C THR A 481 9.95 -9.10 5.25
N MET A 482 9.03 -8.13 5.23
CA MET A 482 7.80 -8.17 6.04
C MET A 482 6.95 -9.43 5.75
N GLY A 483 6.91 -9.88 4.49
CA GLY A 483 6.24 -11.12 4.10
C GLY A 483 6.90 -12.39 4.65
N VAL A 484 8.24 -12.41 4.78
CA VAL A 484 8.96 -13.49 5.47
C VAL A 484 8.61 -13.52 6.95
N GLY A 485 8.50 -12.35 7.58
CA GLY A 485 8.04 -12.22 8.96
C GLY A 485 6.66 -12.85 9.15
N ALA A 486 5.69 -12.40 8.35
CA ALA A 486 4.33 -12.93 8.33
C ALA A 486 4.23 -14.45 8.06
N ALA A 487 5.17 -15.02 7.29
CA ALA A 487 5.16 -16.44 6.96
C ALA A 487 5.81 -17.33 8.02
N LEU A 488 6.78 -16.82 8.79
CA LEU A 488 7.66 -17.68 9.62
C LEU A 488 7.68 -17.35 11.11
N MET A 489 7.28 -16.15 11.55
CA MET A 489 7.55 -15.70 12.93
C MET A 489 6.56 -14.68 13.52
N GLU A 490 5.89 -13.87 12.70
CA GLU A 490 5.03 -12.79 13.19
C GLU A 490 3.64 -13.28 13.62
N GLU A 491 3.43 -13.35 14.94
CA GLU A 491 2.14 -13.66 15.57
C GLU A 491 1.95 -12.83 16.84
N LEU A 492 0.79 -12.16 17.00
CA LEU A 492 0.36 -11.65 18.29
C LEU A 492 -0.38 -12.74 19.08
N ALA A 493 0.25 -13.24 20.14
CA ALA A 493 -0.30 -14.30 20.97
C ALA A 493 -1.40 -13.76 21.89
N VAL A 494 -2.63 -14.25 21.72
CA VAL A 494 -3.81 -13.81 22.48
C VAL A 494 -3.97 -14.62 23.78
N ASP A 495 -3.96 -13.97 24.96
CA ASP A 495 -4.49 -14.61 26.19
C ASP A 495 -6.02 -14.51 26.18
N LYS A 496 -6.67 -15.60 25.79
CA LYS A 496 -8.15 -15.68 25.68
C LYS A 496 -8.89 -15.49 27.02
N ARG A 497 -8.21 -15.56 28.17
CA ARG A 497 -8.82 -15.32 29.49
C ARG A 497 -8.79 -13.84 29.87
N ARG A 498 -7.75 -13.12 29.45
CA ARG A 498 -7.51 -11.72 29.80
C ARG A 498 -7.81 -10.73 28.67
N GLY A 499 -7.93 -11.20 27.43
CA GLY A 499 -8.35 -10.39 26.29
C GLY A 499 -7.29 -9.40 25.79
N PHE A 500 -6.03 -9.80 25.70
CA PHE A 500 -4.96 -8.94 25.19
C PHE A 500 -3.86 -9.75 24.49
N PHE A 501 -2.99 -9.06 23.74
CA PHE A 501 -1.80 -9.65 23.10
C PHE A 501 -0.65 -9.72 24.11
N VAL A 502 -0.18 -10.92 24.46
CA VAL A 502 0.78 -11.15 25.55
C VAL A 502 2.19 -10.74 25.18
N ASN A 503 2.63 -11.07 23.97
CA ASN A 503 3.98 -10.83 23.47
C ASN A 503 4.12 -9.41 22.89
N HIS A 504 3.66 -8.42 23.65
CA HIS A 504 3.49 -7.04 23.22
C HIS A 504 4.78 -6.20 23.28
N ASP A 505 5.92 -6.72 22.83
CA ASP A 505 7.18 -5.98 22.68
C ASP A 505 7.97 -6.48 21.45
N LEU A 506 9.16 -5.93 21.18
CA LEU A 506 9.99 -6.31 20.02
C LEU A 506 10.91 -7.53 20.28
N ALA A 507 10.79 -8.18 21.44
CA ALA A 507 11.44 -9.45 21.72
C ALA A 507 10.45 -10.60 21.56
N GLY A 508 9.25 -10.48 22.13
CA GLY A 508 8.20 -11.49 22.04
C GLY A 508 7.44 -11.48 20.72
N TYR A 509 7.29 -10.32 20.06
CA TYR A 509 6.83 -10.26 18.67
C TYR A 509 8.06 -10.20 17.76
N GLU A 510 8.36 -11.33 17.14
CA GLU A 510 9.57 -11.51 16.35
C GLU A 510 9.37 -10.98 14.93
N VAL A 511 10.14 -9.95 14.57
CA VAL A 511 10.27 -9.46 13.19
C VAL A 511 11.56 -10.04 12.56
N PRO A 512 11.66 -10.10 11.23
CA PRO A 512 12.88 -10.58 10.57
C PRO A 512 14.13 -9.80 10.98
N VAL A 513 15.24 -10.53 11.19
CA VAL A 513 16.56 -10.02 11.61
C VAL A 513 17.66 -10.25 10.58
#